data_AF-A0AAJ5D006-F1
#
_entry.id   AF-A0AAJ5D006-F1
#
_cell.length_a   1.000
_cell.length_b   1.000
_cell.length_c   1.000
_cell.angle_alpha   90.00
_cell.angle_beta   90.00
_cell.angle_gamma   90.00
#
_symmetry.space_group_name_H-M   'P 1'
#
loop_
_entity.id
_entity.type
_entity.pdbx_description
1 polymer ?
#
loop_
_entity_poly.entity_id
_entity_poly.type
_entity_poly.pdbx_seq_one_letter_code
_entity_poly.pdbx_strand_id
1 'polypeptide(L)'
;MADNFITKLFDKFANAKVKSHVTGEEHSFTDHLNEQIDALGTGDSSDPQKLARYQKAMMMFSVHTNAQASVIKGIGDVDKGIIRDFN
;
A
#
# COMPACT_ATOMS: atom_id res chain seq x y z
N MET A 1 -2.57 -8.58 23.58
CA MET A 1 -2.46 -7.17 23.15
C MET A 1 -3.86 -6.70 22.77
N ALA A 2 -4.30 -5.55 23.28
CA ALA A 2 -5.67 -5.09 23.09
C ALA A 2 -5.91 -4.77 21.60
N ASP A 3 -6.85 -5.48 21.01
CA ASP A 3 -7.27 -5.39 19.61
C ASP A 3 -8.05 -4.07 19.40
N ASN A 4 -7.32 -2.96 19.32
CA ASN A 4 -7.89 -1.61 19.25
C ASN A 4 -8.23 -1.22 17.80
N PHE A 5 -9.10 -0.23 17.62
CA PHE A 5 -9.56 0.25 16.31
C PHE A 5 -8.39 0.59 15.37
N ILE A 6 -7.30 1.08 15.94
CA ILE A 6 -6.06 1.42 15.25
C ILE A 6 -5.36 0.16 14.69
N THR A 7 -5.19 -0.90 15.48
CA THR A 7 -4.62 -2.17 15.02
C THR A 7 -5.49 -2.81 13.94
N LYS A 8 -6.82 -2.71 14.06
CA LYS A 8 -7.76 -3.19 13.02
C LYS A 8 -7.70 -2.38 11.73
N LEU A 9 -7.53 -1.07 11.83
CA LEU A 9 -7.28 -0.21 10.67
C LEU A 9 -5.96 -0.58 10.02
N PHE A 10 -4.91 -0.74 10.81
CA PHE A 10 -3.60 -1.13 10.32
C PHE A 10 -3.65 -2.48 9.62
N ASP A 11 -4.31 -3.48 10.21
CA ASP A 11 -4.49 -4.79 9.59
C ASP A 11 -5.33 -4.72 8.32
N LYS A 12 -6.40 -3.92 8.29
CA LYS A 12 -7.20 -3.73 7.07
C LYS A 12 -6.41 -3.04 5.97
N PHE A 13 -5.55 -2.09 6.31
CA PHE A 13 -4.67 -1.42 5.35
C PHE A 13 -3.55 -2.36 4.90
N ALA A 14 -2.84 -3.02 5.81
CA ALA A 14 -1.75 -3.94 5.49
C ALA A 14 -2.23 -5.15 4.65
N ASN A 15 -3.46 -5.60 4.89
CA ASN A 15 -4.11 -6.66 4.10
C ASN A 15 -4.94 -6.13 2.93
N ALA A 16 -4.86 -4.84 2.60
CA ALA A 16 -5.54 -4.32 1.43
C ALA A 16 -4.91 -4.92 0.16
N LYS A 17 -5.73 -5.63 -0.61
CA LYS A 17 -5.30 -6.31 -1.84
C LYS A 17 -5.84 -5.59 -3.06
N VAL A 18 -5.12 -5.76 -4.17
CA VAL A 18 -5.54 -5.33 -5.50
C VAL A 18 -5.71 -6.55 -6.36
N LYS A 19 -6.73 -6.56 -7.22
CA LYS A 19 -6.89 -7.61 -8.21
C LYS A 19 -5.81 -7.49 -9.28
N SER A 20 -5.06 -8.57 -9.53
CA SER A 20 -4.14 -8.65 -10.67
C SER A 20 -4.91 -8.50 -11.97
N HIS A 21 -4.23 -7.89 -12.93
CA HIS A 21 -4.73 -7.73 -14.29
C HIS A 21 -4.53 -8.99 -15.15
N VAL A 22 -3.70 -9.94 -14.71
CA VAL A 22 -3.29 -11.13 -15.48
C VAL A 22 -3.98 -12.40 -14.96
N THR A 23 -4.01 -12.60 -13.65
CA THR A 23 -4.55 -13.83 -13.03
C THR A 23 -5.97 -13.64 -12.47
N GLY A 24 -6.37 -12.38 -12.22
CA GLY A 24 -7.64 -12.05 -11.57
C GLY A 24 -7.67 -12.35 -10.06
N GLU A 25 -6.56 -12.84 -9.50
CA GLU A 25 -6.39 -13.10 -8.08
C GLU A 25 -6.08 -11.80 -7.31
N GLU A 26 -6.23 -11.83 -5.99
CA GLU A 26 -5.96 -10.69 -5.12
C GLU A 26 -4.52 -10.76 -4.56
N HIS A 27 -3.70 -9.75 -4.87
CA HIS A 27 -2.30 -9.67 -4.44
C HIS A 27 -2.00 -8.35 -3.74
N SER A 28 -0.84 -8.26 -3.10
CA SER A 28 -0.41 -7.01 -2.46
C SER A 28 -0.14 -5.92 -3.51
N PHE A 29 -0.16 -4.65 -3.08
CA PHE A 29 0.21 -3.52 -3.93
C PHE A 29 1.65 -3.63 -4.47
N THR A 30 2.55 -4.24 -3.69
CA THR A 30 3.94 -4.50 -4.09
C THR A 30 4.01 -5.54 -5.20
N ASP A 31 3.28 -6.66 -5.05
CA ASP A 31 3.25 -7.73 -6.05
C ASP A 31 2.64 -7.23 -7.36
N HIS A 32 1.58 -6.42 -7.27
CA HIS A 32 0.97 -5.81 -8.44
C HIS A 32 1.91 -4.82 -9.14
N LEU A 33 2.71 -4.06 -8.41
CA LEU A 33 3.73 -3.18 -8.99
C LEU A 33 4.82 -3.98 -9.70
N ASN A 34 5.33 -5.04 -9.08
CA ASN A 34 6.34 -5.92 -9.67
C ASN A 34 5.83 -6.60 -10.94
N GLU A 35 4.58 -7.07 -10.95
CA GLU A 35 3.92 -7.63 -12.12
C GLU A 35 3.89 -6.63 -13.30
N GLN A 36 3.57 -5.36 -13.05
CA GLN A 36 3.55 -4.34 -14.11
C GLN A 36 4.97 -3.94 -14.55
N ILE A 37 5.98 -4.02 -13.67
CA ILE A 37 7.40 -3.83 -14.02
C ILE A 37 7.86 -4.95 -14.95
N ASP A 38 7.56 -6.20 -14.60
CA ASP A 38 7.92 -7.36 -15.41
C ASP A 38 7.25 -7.30 -16.78
N ALA A 39 5.97 -6.88 -16.84
CA ALA A 39 5.25 -6.69 -18.09
C ALA A 39 5.87 -5.60 -19.01
N LEU A 40 6.54 -4.59 -18.43
CA LEU A 40 7.31 -3.60 -19.20
C LEU A 40 8.66 -4.15 -19.69
N GLY A 41 9.25 -5.11 -18.97
CA GLY A 41 10.55 -5.70 -19.28
C GLY A 41 10.56 -6.68 -20.46
N THR A 42 9.41 -7.23 -20.88
CA THR A 42 9.33 -8.27 -21.93
C THR A 42 9.43 -7.74 -23.37
N GLY A 43 10.13 -6.64 -23.62
CA GLY A 43 10.48 -6.16 -24.97
C GLY A 43 9.51 -5.17 -25.64
N ASP A 44 8.35 -4.90 -25.03
CA ASP A 44 7.34 -3.92 -25.48
C ASP A 44 7.25 -2.73 -24.51
N SER A 45 8.40 -2.25 -24.04
CA SER A 45 8.52 -1.17 -23.04
C SER A 45 7.98 0.18 -23.54
N SER A 46 7.65 0.27 -24.83
CA SER A 46 7.07 1.43 -25.51
C SER A 46 5.54 1.35 -25.66
N ASP A 47 4.88 0.28 -25.20
CA ASP A 47 3.42 0.18 -25.23
C ASP A 47 2.78 1.20 -24.25
N PRO A 48 2.02 2.19 -24.75
CA PRO A 48 1.39 3.21 -23.92
C PRO A 48 0.43 2.62 -22.88
N GLN A 49 -0.20 1.48 -23.16
CA GLN A 49 -1.11 0.83 -22.24
C GLN A 49 -0.37 0.19 -21.07
N LYS A 50 0.80 -0.41 -21.32
CA LYS A 50 1.65 -0.98 -20.25
C LYS A 50 2.23 0.11 -19.37
N LEU A 51 2.66 1.23 -19.98
CA LEU A 51 3.14 2.39 -19.23
C LEU A 51 2.04 3.00 -18.35
N ALA A 52 0.82 3.14 -18.86
CA ALA A 52 -0.30 3.64 -18.07
C ALA A 52 -0.64 2.73 -16.88
N ARG A 53 -0.57 1.40 -17.06
CA ARG A 53 -0.79 0.42 -15.98
C ARG A 53 0.30 0.48 -14.92
N TYR A 54 1.57 0.56 -15.33
CA TYR A 54 2.68 0.74 -14.43
C TYR A 54 2.57 2.04 -13.62
N GLN A 55 2.28 3.17 -14.28
CA GLN A 55 2.10 4.46 -13.61
C GLN A 55 0.97 4.42 -12.59
N LYS A 56 -0.15 3.77 -12.93
CA LYS A 56 -1.27 3.55 -12.00
C LYS A 56 -0.85 2.70 -10.80
N ALA A 57 -0.14 1.59 -11.03
CA ALA A 57 0.34 0.72 -9.96
C ALA A 57 1.31 1.46 -9.01
N MET A 58 2.21 2.27 -9.57
CA MET A 58 3.15 3.09 -8.81
C MET A 58 2.44 4.15 -7.94
N MET A 59 1.43 4.83 -8.49
CA MET A 59 0.62 5.78 -7.70
C MET A 59 -0.11 5.08 -6.55
N MET A 60 -0.72 3.92 -6.80
CA MET A 60 -1.41 3.14 -5.76
C MET A 60 -0.45 2.67 -4.67
N PHE A 61 0.73 2.18 -5.04
CA PHE A 61 1.78 1.79 -4.09
C PHE A 61 2.28 2.97 -3.26
N SER A 62 2.50 4.13 -3.89
CA SER A 62 2.93 5.35 -3.20
C SER A 62 1.88 5.85 -2.20
N VAL A 63 0.61 5.94 -2.61
CA VAL A 63 -0.49 6.33 -1.70
C VAL A 63 -0.61 5.34 -0.55
N HIS A 64 -0.50 4.05 -0.83
CA HIS A 64 -0.55 3.01 0.19
C HIS A 64 0.58 3.17 1.24
N THR A 65 1.82 3.34 0.77
CA THR A 65 3.00 3.50 1.64
C THR A 65 2.93 4.80 2.45
N ASN A 66 2.53 5.90 1.80
CA ASN A 66 2.35 7.19 2.46
C ASN A 66 1.23 7.13 3.51
N ALA A 67 0.12 6.46 3.20
CA ALA A 67 -0.98 6.27 4.16
C ALA A 67 -0.53 5.41 5.35
N GLN A 68 0.22 4.31 5.13
CA GLN A 68 0.80 3.52 6.21
C GLN A 68 1.71 4.37 7.11
N ALA A 69 2.61 5.17 6.52
CA ALA A 69 3.52 6.04 7.27
C ALA A 69 2.77 7.11 8.08
N SER A 70 1.74 7.73 7.50
CA SER A 70 0.88 8.69 8.20
C SER A 70 0.09 8.07 9.35
N VAL A 71 -0.41 6.84 9.19
CA VAL A 71 -1.10 6.10 10.26
C VAL A 71 -0.11 5.80 11.40
N ILE A 72 1.07 5.26 11.10
CA ILE A 72 2.12 4.99 12.12
C ILE A 72 2.47 6.26 12.90
N LYS A 73 2.63 7.38 12.19
CA LYS A 73 2.91 8.67 12.83
C LYS A 73 1.76 9.11 13.74
N GLY A 74 0.51 9.00 13.28
CA GLY A 74 -0.67 9.35 14.07
C GLY A 74 -0.80 8.53 15.35
N ILE A 75 -0.45 7.24 15.32
CA ILE A 75 -0.41 6.37 16.51
C ILE A 75 0.63 6.87 17.50
N GLY A 76 1.85 7.14 17.04
CA GLY A 76 2.93 7.63 17.89
C GLY A 76 2.63 8.99 18.53
N ASP A 77 1.89 9.87 17.83
CA ASP A 77 1.47 11.17 18.37
C ASP A 77 0.38 11.02 19.44
N VAL A 78 -0.57 10.08 19.28
CA VAL A 78 -1.58 9.77 20.29
C VAL A 78 -0.93 9.17 21.54
N ASP A 79 -0.02 8.21 21.39
CA ASP A 79 0.70 7.61 22.52
C ASP A 79 1.52 8.64 23.30
N LYS A 80 2.21 9.55 22.59
CA LYS A 80 2.93 10.67 23.22
C LYS A 80 1.99 11.64 23.94
N GLY A 81 0.82 11.92 23.37
CA GLY A 81 -0.20 12.77 23.98
C GLY A 81 -0.73 12.17 25.28
N ILE A 82 -1.03 10.87 25.28
CA ILE A 82 -1.46 10.13 26.47
C ILE A 82 -0.37 10.18 27.55
N ILE A 83 0.88 9.84 27.23
CA ILE A 83 1.99 9.87 28.22
C ILE A 83 2.19 11.27 28.80
N ARG A 84 1.99 12.34 28.02
CA ARG A 84 2.11 13.72 28.49
C ARG A 84 1.02 14.12 29.48
N ASP A 85 -0.20 13.62 29.33
CA ASP A 85 -1.31 13.94 30.23
C ASP A 85 -1.27 13.14 31.55
N PHE A 86 -0.42 12.11 31.64
CA PHE A 86 -0.21 11.29 32.84
C PHE A 86 1.05 11.66 33.65
N ASN A 87 1.71 12.78 33.35
CA ASN A 87 2.92 13.26 34.03
C ASN A 87 2.74 14.65 34.63
#